data_AF-A0A1J5J2M7-F1
#
_entry.id   AF-A0A1J5J2M7-F1
#
_cell.length_a   1.000
_cell.length_b   1.000
_cell.length_c   1.000
_cell.angle_alpha   90.00
_cell.angle_beta   90.00
_cell.angle_gamma   90.00
#
_symmetry.space_group_name_H-M   'P 1'
#
loop_
_entity.id
_entity.type
_entity.pdbx_description
1 polymer ?
#
loop_
_entity_poly.entity_id
_entity_poly.type
_entity_poly.pdbx_seq_one_letter_code
_entity_poly.pdbx_strand_id
1 'polypeptide(L)'
;MNFFDYILISIVGLSMILSIWRGFVREIIALVGLVLAFLIASRISGDAGKLFGDWIENDSVANIAGFVLVFVLVMVIVGLIGAIIRKLVHMADLSATDRTLGVFFGAARGMLLIGVAFLAYTAYAKADQPWMSKSLLTPYALQLSDWIGKTIPEGYPLSTQGNTEKLSISKMATQAVETVKQQITPEDQEAMKSVLMDALKETNP
;
A
#
# COMPACT_ATOMS: atom_id res chain seq x y z
N MET A 1 10.94 -20.27 -2.65
CA MET A 1 10.53 -19.18 -3.55
C MET A 1 9.28 -19.64 -4.28
N ASN A 2 8.18 -18.91 -4.17
CA ASN A 2 6.90 -19.21 -4.80
C ASN A 2 6.75 -18.44 -6.14
N PHE A 3 5.76 -18.77 -6.97
CA PHE A 3 5.44 -18.07 -8.22
C PHE A 3 5.35 -16.54 -8.03
N PHE A 4 4.78 -16.10 -6.90
CA PHE A 4 4.66 -14.68 -6.57
C PHE A 4 6.02 -13.98 -6.41
N ASP A 5 7.05 -14.67 -5.87
CA ASP A 5 8.40 -14.11 -5.76
C ASP A 5 8.99 -13.82 -7.15
N TYR A 6 8.73 -14.70 -8.13
CA TYR A 6 9.17 -14.50 -9.51
C TYR A 6 8.48 -13.32 -10.18
N ILE A 7 7.20 -13.04 -9.86
CA ILE A 7 6.51 -11.83 -10.34
C ILE A 7 7.20 -10.57 -9.82
N LEU A 8 7.48 -10.51 -8.51
CA LEU A 8 8.14 -9.35 -7.91
C LEU A 8 9.54 -9.11 -8.49
N ILE A 9 10.34 -10.17 -8.61
CA ILE A 9 11.66 -10.11 -9.23
C ILE A 9 11.54 -9.66 -10.69
N SER A 10 10.55 -10.16 -11.43
CA SER A 10 10.33 -9.77 -12.82
C SER A 10 9.96 -8.30 -12.95
N ILE A 11 9.14 -7.75 -12.06
CA ILE A 11 8.79 -6.31 -12.05
C ILE A 11 10.06 -5.47 -11.89
N VAL A 12 10.91 -5.78 -10.91
CA VAL A 12 12.15 -5.04 -10.66
C VAL A 12 13.14 -5.23 -11.82
N GLY A 13 13.35 -6.47 -12.25
CA GLY A 13 14.26 -6.82 -13.34
C GLY A 13 13.88 -6.18 -14.66
N LEU A 14 12.60 -6.22 -15.04
CA LEU A 14 12.09 -5.55 -16.23
C LEU A 14 12.23 -4.03 -16.11
N SER A 15 11.94 -3.46 -14.93
CA SER A 15 12.12 -2.02 -14.69
C SER A 15 13.59 -1.61 -14.89
N MET A 16 14.53 -2.39 -14.37
CA MET A 16 15.97 -2.17 -14.57
C MET A 16 16.37 -2.27 -16.05
N ILE A 17 15.97 -3.35 -16.74
CA ILE A 17 16.31 -3.59 -18.16
C ILE A 17 15.76 -2.45 -19.04
N LEU A 18 14.50 -2.08 -18.87
CA LEU A 18 13.87 -1.01 -19.64
C LEU A 18 14.52 0.35 -19.39
N SER A 19 15.05 0.58 -18.19
CA SER A 19 15.71 1.84 -17.83
C SER A 19 17.07 2.01 -18.51
N ILE A 20 17.77 0.92 -18.82
CA ILE A 20 19.02 0.95 -19.62
C ILE A 20 18.75 1.57 -21.00
N TRP A 21 17.60 1.25 -21.61
CA TRP A 21 17.26 1.68 -22.97
C TRP A 21 16.62 3.07 -23.04
N ARG A 22 15.99 3.51 -21.94
CA ARG A 22 15.19 4.74 -21.88
C ARG A 22 15.98 5.99 -21.51
N GLY A 23 17.14 5.83 -20.85
CA GLY A 23 18.02 6.90 -20.39
C GLY A 23 17.55 7.55 -19.07
N PHE A 24 18.47 8.20 -18.37
CA PHE A 24 18.28 8.75 -17.02
C PHE A 24 17.12 9.77 -16.92
N VAL A 25 17.07 10.75 -17.83
CA VAL A 25 16.04 11.81 -17.80
C VAL A 25 14.63 11.23 -17.87
N ARG A 26 14.42 10.19 -18.70
CA ARG A 26 13.11 9.54 -18.82
C ARG A 26 12.73 8.83 -17.52
N GLU A 27 13.72 8.28 -16.83
CA GLU A 27 13.47 7.56 -15.58
C GLU A 27 13.12 8.49 -14.43
N ILE A 28 13.71 9.69 -14.36
CA ILE A 28 13.28 10.72 -13.41
C ILE A 28 11.82 11.10 -13.65
N ILE A 29 11.45 11.41 -14.91
CA ILE A 29 10.07 11.80 -15.24
C ILE A 29 9.11 10.65 -14.89
N ALA A 30 9.49 9.39 -15.16
CA ALA A 30 8.69 8.23 -14.81
C ALA A 30 8.54 8.03 -13.30
N LEU A 31 9.59 8.29 -12.51
CA LEU A 31 9.55 8.22 -11.05
C LEU A 31 8.68 9.30 -10.44
N VAL A 32 8.85 10.56 -10.87
CA VAL A 32 7.98 11.67 -10.45
C VAL A 32 6.54 11.40 -10.86
N GLY A 33 6.34 10.91 -12.08
CA GLY A 33 5.04 10.48 -12.59
C GLY A 33 4.40 9.40 -11.75
N LEU A 34 5.18 8.41 -11.29
CA LEU A 34 4.70 7.33 -10.44
C LEU A 34 4.21 7.87 -9.10
N VAL A 35 4.95 8.78 -8.47
CA VAL A 35 4.54 9.39 -7.19
C VAL A 35 3.27 10.21 -7.38
N LEU A 36 3.20 11.05 -8.43
CA LEU A 36 2.00 11.83 -8.73
C LEU A 36 0.79 10.94 -9.04
N ALA A 37 0.99 9.90 -9.84
CA ALA A 37 -0.05 8.92 -10.17
C ALA A 37 -0.56 8.22 -8.91
N PHE A 38 0.35 7.83 -8.01
CA PHE A 38 -0.02 7.23 -6.73
C PHE A 38 -0.87 8.19 -5.88
N LEU A 39 -0.42 9.44 -5.70
CA LEU A 39 -1.14 10.42 -4.89
C LEU A 39 -2.53 10.72 -5.46
N ILE A 40 -2.65 10.94 -6.78
CA ILE A 40 -3.93 11.19 -7.44
C ILE A 40 -4.82 9.95 -7.34
N ALA A 41 -4.31 8.77 -7.71
CA ALA A 41 -5.07 7.53 -7.66
C ALA A 41 -5.56 7.22 -6.23
N SER A 42 -4.74 7.45 -5.22
CA SER A 42 -5.13 7.24 -3.81
C SER A 42 -6.30 8.11 -3.36
N ARG A 43 -6.50 9.28 -3.98
CA ARG A 43 -7.57 10.22 -3.63
C ARG A 43 -8.89 9.90 -4.32
N ILE A 44 -8.83 9.51 -5.60
CA ILE A 44 -10.03 9.33 -6.43
C ILE A 44 -10.37 7.87 -6.73
N SER A 45 -9.60 6.92 -6.19
CA SER A 45 -9.83 5.48 -6.35
C SER A 45 -11.23 5.03 -5.93
N GLY A 46 -11.77 5.59 -4.84
CA GLY A 46 -13.12 5.25 -4.36
C GLY A 46 -14.22 5.69 -5.34
N ASP A 47 -14.09 6.89 -5.90
CA ASP A 47 -15.04 7.39 -6.90
C ASP A 47 -14.89 6.67 -8.24
N ALA A 48 -13.65 6.39 -8.65
CA ALA A 48 -13.37 5.56 -9.82
C ALA A 48 -13.85 4.11 -9.64
N GLY A 49 -13.83 3.59 -8.42
CA GLY A 49 -14.32 2.25 -8.08
C GLY A 49 -15.81 2.08 -8.33
N LYS A 50 -16.61 3.14 -8.14
CA LYS A 50 -18.06 3.13 -8.42
C LYS A 50 -18.38 2.83 -9.88
N LEU A 51 -17.48 3.18 -10.81
CA LEU A 51 -17.63 2.83 -12.24
C LEU A 51 -17.62 1.32 -12.48
N PHE A 52 -17.07 0.55 -11.54
CA PHE A 52 -17.02 -0.90 -11.59
C PHE A 52 -18.10 -1.58 -10.72
N GLY A 53 -18.94 -0.81 -10.02
CA GLY A 53 -19.92 -1.35 -9.07
C GLY A 53 -20.95 -2.28 -9.71
N ASP A 54 -21.28 -2.07 -10.99
CA ASP A 54 -22.21 -2.92 -11.74
C ASP A 54 -21.59 -4.27 -12.18
N TRP A 55 -20.26 -4.40 -12.15
CA TRP A 55 -19.54 -5.60 -12.58
C TRP A 55 -18.86 -6.34 -11.42
N ILE A 56 -18.57 -5.64 -10.31
CA ILE A 56 -17.81 -6.15 -9.18
C ILE A 56 -18.62 -5.94 -7.91
N GLU A 57 -19.18 -7.03 -7.37
CA GLU A 57 -19.97 -7.01 -6.12
C GLU A 57 -19.13 -6.67 -4.88
N ASN A 58 -17.81 -6.87 -4.95
CA ASN A 58 -16.91 -6.62 -3.84
C ASN A 58 -16.31 -5.21 -3.92
N ASP A 59 -16.78 -4.31 -3.04
CA ASP A 59 -16.34 -2.91 -2.97
C ASP A 59 -14.81 -2.76 -2.84
N SER A 60 -14.13 -3.64 -2.12
CA SER A 60 -12.67 -3.62 -2.00
C SER A 60 -12.00 -3.89 -3.34
N VAL A 61 -12.50 -4.85 -4.10
CA VAL A 61 -11.98 -5.20 -5.44
C VAL A 61 -12.29 -4.08 -6.43
N ALA A 62 -13.48 -3.48 -6.35
CA ALA A 62 -13.88 -2.34 -7.17
C ALA A 62 -12.98 -1.12 -6.92
N ASN A 63 -12.65 -0.81 -5.65
CA ASN A 63 -11.75 0.28 -5.29
C ASN A 63 -10.30 0.03 -5.74
N ILE A 64 -9.82 -1.21 -5.67
CA ILE A 64 -8.52 -1.59 -6.24
C ILE A 64 -8.52 -1.37 -7.76
N ALA A 65 -9.58 -1.79 -8.46
CA ALA A 65 -9.73 -1.58 -9.90
C ALA A 65 -9.75 -0.08 -10.25
N GLY A 66 -10.49 0.73 -9.48
CA GLY A 66 -10.53 2.19 -9.61
C GLY A 66 -9.15 2.83 -9.40
N PHE A 67 -8.42 2.40 -8.37
CA PHE A 67 -7.03 2.84 -8.13
C PHE A 67 -6.13 2.51 -9.34
N VAL A 68 -6.16 1.26 -9.82
CA VAL A 68 -5.34 0.82 -10.96
C VAL A 68 -5.69 1.62 -12.22
N LEU A 69 -6.97 1.85 -12.49
CA LEU A 69 -7.44 2.63 -13.63
C LEU A 69 -6.86 4.05 -13.61
N VAL A 70 -7.04 4.76 -12.51
CA VAL A 70 -6.55 6.15 -12.37
C VAL A 70 -5.03 6.20 -12.43
N PHE A 71 -4.35 5.28 -11.74
CA PHE A 71 -2.90 5.22 -11.73
C PHE A 71 -2.34 5.06 -13.15
N VAL A 72 -2.91 4.15 -13.93
CA VAL A 72 -2.52 3.92 -15.33
C VAL A 72 -2.81 5.16 -16.19
N LEU A 73 -3.97 5.79 -16.04
CA LEU A 73 -4.32 7.01 -16.79
C LEU A 73 -3.32 8.15 -16.52
N VAL A 74 -2.99 8.40 -15.26
CA VAL A 74 -2.01 9.44 -14.90
C VAL A 74 -0.62 9.08 -15.45
N MET A 75 -0.20 7.82 -15.33
CA MET A 75 1.08 7.35 -15.88
C MET A 75 1.16 7.52 -17.40
N VAL A 76 0.06 7.28 -18.12
CA VAL A 76 -0.03 7.53 -19.56
C VAL A 76 0.15 9.02 -19.83
N ILE A 77 -0.60 9.89 -19.16
CA ILE A 77 -0.50 11.35 -19.33
C ILE A 77 0.93 11.84 -19.07
N VAL A 78 1.55 11.43 -17.96
CA VAL A 78 2.94 11.79 -17.64
C VAL A 78 3.91 11.26 -18.70
N GLY A 79 3.67 10.05 -19.22
CA GLY A 79 4.44 9.47 -20.33
C GLY A 79 4.35 10.31 -21.61
N LEU A 80 3.16 10.80 -21.96
CA LEU A 80 2.95 11.70 -23.10
C LEU A 80 3.68 13.03 -22.90
N ILE A 81 3.55 13.65 -21.72
CA ILE A 81 4.25 14.88 -21.37
C ILE A 81 5.77 14.68 -21.48
N GLY A 82 6.29 13.58 -20.92
CA GLY A 82 7.71 13.24 -21.00
C GLY A 82 8.19 13.04 -22.45
N ALA A 83 7.34 12.50 -23.33
CA ALA A 83 7.66 12.36 -24.75
C ALA A 83 7.75 13.73 -25.46
N ILE A 84 6.89 14.69 -25.10
CA ILE A 84 6.93 16.07 -25.61
C ILE A 84 8.19 16.79 -25.12
N ILE A 85 8.47 16.71 -23.81
CA ILE A 85 9.68 17.30 -23.20
C ILE A 85 10.93 16.79 -23.92
N ARG A 86 10.99 15.49 -24.24
CA ARG A 86 12.11 14.91 -24.99
C ARG A 86 12.30 15.53 -26.38
N LYS A 87 11.22 15.88 -27.08
CA LYS A 87 11.33 16.53 -28.40
C LYS A 87 11.88 17.95 -28.28
N LEU A 88 11.53 18.64 -27.20
CA LEU A 88 11.96 20.02 -26.90
C LEU A 88 13.42 20.08 -26.43
N VAL A 89 13.84 19.10 -25.63
CA VAL A 89 15.24 18.94 -25.23
C VAL A 89 15.99 18.28 -26.37
N HIS A 90 16.34 19.06 -27.40
CA HIS A 90 17.49 18.72 -28.23
C HIS A 90 18.72 18.69 -27.32
N MET A 91 19.53 17.64 -27.44
CA MET A 91 20.80 17.47 -26.72
C MET A 91 20.68 16.96 -25.27
N ALA A 92 21.05 15.70 -25.10
CA ALA A 92 22.40 15.40 -24.64
C ALA A 92 22.66 13.95 -25.05
N ASP A 93 23.68 13.73 -25.87
CA ASP A 93 24.15 12.38 -26.22
C ASP A 93 24.81 11.80 -24.98
N LEU A 94 23.97 11.32 -24.06
CA LEU A 94 24.43 10.92 -22.75
C LEU A 94 25.01 9.51 -22.84
N SER A 95 26.33 9.52 -22.70
CA SER A 95 27.29 8.42 -22.60
C SER A 95 26.85 7.27 -21.69
N ALA A 96 27.58 6.15 -21.73
CA ALA A 96 27.32 4.92 -20.96
C ALA A 96 27.03 5.14 -19.45
N THR A 97 27.50 6.23 -18.84
CA THR A 97 27.19 6.66 -17.47
C THR A 97 25.70 6.92 -17.23
N ASP A 98 24.96 7.39 -18.23
CA ASP A 98 23.52 7.63 -18.12
C ASP A 98 22.71 6.33 -18.06
N ARG A 99 23.28 5.25 -18.60
CA ARG A 99 22.63 3.92 -18.59
C ARG A 99 22.79 3.23 -17.24
N THR A 100 23.94 3.37 -16.57
CA THR A 100 24.16 2.78 -15.24
C THR A 100 23.29 3.48 -14.19
N LEU A 101 23.17 4.81 -14.23
CA LEU A 101 22.21 5.54 -13.41
C LEU A 101 20.78 5.08 -13.68
N GLY A 102 20.42 4.90 -14.97
CA GLY A 102 19.14 4.31 -15.36
C GLY A 102 18.84 2.99 -14.66
N VAL A 103 19.81 2.09 -14.50
CA VAL A 103 19.61 0.82 -13.76
C VAL A 103 19.20 1.06 -12.31
N PHE A 104 19.86 1.96 -11.59
CA PHE A 104 19.52 2.26 -10.20
C PHE A 104 18.13 2.90 -10.07
N PHE A 105 17.80 3.85 -10.95
CA PHE A 105 16.47 4.45 -10.98
C PHE A 105 15.39 3.44 -11.37
N GLY A 106 15.68 2.52 -12.30
CA GLY A 106 14.80 1.42 -12.67
C GLY A 106 14.55 0.45 -11.51
N ALA A 107 15.59 0.14 -10.73
CA ALA A 107 15.45 -0.66 -9.52
C ALA A 107 14.58 0.07 -8.47
N ALA A 108 14.87 1.34 -8.21
CA ALA A 108 14.09 2.18 -7.29
C ALA A 108 12.62 2.24 -7.71
N ARG A 109 12.35 2.44 -9.00
CA ARG A 109 10.99 2.45 -9.55
C ARG A 109 10.30 1.09 -9.40
N GLY A 110 11.01 -0.01 -9.68
CA GLY A 110 10.47 -1.36 -9.53
C GLY A 110 10.07 -1.64 -8.08
N MET A 111 10.94 -1.27 -7.14
CA MET A 111 10.64 -1.35 -5.70
C MET A 111 9.44 -0.47 -5.33
N LEU A 112 9.40 0.78 -5.79
CA LEU A 112 8.27 1.68 -5.53
C LEU A 112 6.96 1.15 -6.10
N LEU A 113 6.95 0.57 -7.30
CA LEU A 113 5.76 -0.08 -7.88
C LEU A 113 5.25 -1.21 -6.98
N ILE A 114 6.16 -2.06 -6.47
CA ILE A 114 5.80 -3.14 -5.55
C ILE A 114 5.23 -2.57 -4.26
N GLY A 115 5.92 -1.60 -3.64
CA GLY A 115 5.49 -1.00 -2.38
C GLY A 115 4.13 -0.30 -2.50
N VAL A 116 3.90 0.44 -3.58
CA VAL A 116 2.61 1.07 -3.89
C VAL A 116 1.51 0.04 -4.12
N ALA A 117 1.79 -1.03 -4.89
CA ALA A 117 0.81 -2.08 -5.15
C ALA A 117 0.39 -2.79 -3.85
N PHE A 118 1.37 -3.09 -2.99
CA PHE A 118 1.12 -3.68 -1.67
C PHE A 118 0.36 -2.73 -0.75
N LEU A 119 0.71 -1.44 -0.73
CA LEU A 119 0.02 -0.45 0.08
C LEU A 119 -1.46 -0.30 -0.36
N ALA A 120 -1.71 -0.25 -1.67
CA ALA A 120 -3.07 -0.23 -2.19
C ALA A 120 -3.81 -1.53 -1.83
N TYR A 121 -3.17 -2.69 -2.00
CA TYR A 121 -3.78 -3.97 -1.66
C TYR A 121 -4.14 -4.09 -0.18
N THR A 122 -3.23 -3.75 0.73
CA THR A 122 -3.47 -3.86 2.18
C THR A 122 -4.44 -2.81 2.72
N ALA A 123 -4.62 -1.69 2.01
CA ALA A 123 -5.60 -0.68 2.37
C ALA A 123 -7.04 -1.12 2.05
N TYR A 124 -7.25 -1.88 0.96
CA TYR A 124 -8.59 -2.32 0.55
C TYR A 124 -8.90 -3.77 0.93
N ALA A 125 -7.89 -4.64 1.04
CA ALA A 125 -8.04 -6.07 1.30
C ALA A 125 -7.23 -6.53 2.52
N LYS A 126 -7.69 -7.61 3.17
CA LYS A 126 -6.95 -8.23 4.28
C LYS A 126 -5.72 -8.98 3.76
N ALA A 127 -4.57 -8.73 4.36
CA ALA A 127 -3.28 -9.34 4.02
C ALA A 127 -3.11 -10.79 4.52
N ASP A 128 -4.19 -11.57 4.63
CA ASP A 128 -4.17 -12.93 5.24
C ASP A 128 -4.37 -14.05 4.21
N GLN A 129 -3.91 -13.82 2.98
CA GLN A 129 -4.13 -14.78 1.91
C GLN A 129 -3.00 -15.82 1.83
N PRO A 130 -3.31 -17.13 1.66
CA PRO A 130 -2.30 -18.21 1.69
C PRO A 130 -1.15 -18.07 0.67
N TRP A 131 -1.40 -17.37 -0.43
CA TRP A 131 -0.41 -17.13 -1.48
C TRP A 131 0.63 -16.06 -1.12
N MET A 132 0.29 -15.15 -0.19
CA MET A 132 1.21 -14.16 0.38
C MET A 132 2.04 -14.78 1.51
N SER A 133 1.44 -15.59 2.39
CA SER A 133 2.11 -16.13 3.59
C SER A 133 3.26 -17.10 3.29
N LYS A 134 3.31 -17.67 2.07
CA LYS A 134 4.38 -18.60 1.63
C LYS A 134 5.53 -17.92 0.86
N SER A 135 5.43 -16.62 0.60
CA SER A 135 6.42 -15.87 -0.20
C SER A 135 7.52 -15.30 0.67
N LEU A 136 8.76 -15.42 0.20
CA LEU A 136 9.95 -14.91 0.90
C LEU A 136 10.09 -13.39 0.75
N LEU A 137 9.59 -12.82 -0.35
CA LEU A 137 9.70 -11.39 -0.65
C LEU A 137 8.52 -10.57 -0.13
N THR A 138 7.40 -11.21 0.19
CA THR A 138 6.22 -10.56 0.79
C THR A 138 6.50 -9.76 2.06
N PRO A 139 7.25 -10.25 3.08
CA PRO A 139 7.53 -9.43 4.27
C PRO A 139 8.31 -8.16 3.95
N TYR A 140 9.25 -8.22 3.00
CA TYR A 140 9.99 -7.04 2.53
C TYR A 140 9.10 -6.06 1.76
N ALA A 141 8.20 -6.58 0.92
CA ALA A 141 7.22 -5.75 0.20
C ALA A 141 6.25 -5.04 1.17
N LEU A 142 5.81 -5.74 2.22
CA LEU A 142 4.99 -5.16 3.29
C LEU A 142 5.74 -4.08 4.07
N GLN A 143 7.00 -4.33 4.44
CA GLN A 143 7.84 -3.33 5.12
C GLN A 143 8.05 -2.09 4.24
N LEU A 144 8.30 -2.28 2.95
CA LEU A 144 8.42 -1.17 2.00
C LEU A 144 7.11 -0.39 1.88
N SER A 145 5.97 -1.10 1.83
CA SER A 145 4.65 -0.46 1.79
C SER A 145 4.34 0.37 3.04
N ASP A 146 4.73 -0.12 4.23
CA ASP A 146 4.57 0.61 5.49
C ASP A 146 5.47 1.85 5.54
N TRP A 147 6.71 1.73 5.08
CA TRP A 147 7.63 2.86 4.99
C TRP A 147 7.13 3.95 4.04
N ILE A 148 6.61 3.55 2.87
CA ILE A 148 5.94 4.46 1.94
C ILE A 148 4.72 5.09 2.61
N GLY A 149 3.86 4.28 3.25
CA GLY A 149 2.64 4.72 3.92
C GLY A 149 2.88 5.78 5.00
N LYS A 150 3.98 5.65 5.76
CA LYS A 150 4.42 6.62 6.77
C LYS A 150 4.93 7.93 6.16
N THR A 151 5.42 7.90 4.93
CA THR A 151 5.90 9.10 4.23
C THR A 151 4.74 9.92 3.64
N ILE A 152 3.55 9.32 3.51
CA ILE A 152 2.35 10.00 2.99
C ILE A 152 1.78 10.94 4.07
N PRO A 153 1.56 12.23 3.77
CA PRO A 153 0.96 13.18 4.70
C PRO A 153 -0.39 12.72 5.26
N GLU A 154 -0.70 13.15 6.48
CA GLU A 154 -2.01 12.90 7.10
C GLU A 154 -3.14 13.50 6.24
N GLY A 155 -4.26 12.77 6.11
CA GLY A 155 -5.41 13.17 5.29
C GLY A 155 -5.48 12.52 3.90
N TYR A 156 -4.55 11.62 3.55
CA TYR A 156 -4.69 10.75 2.37
C TYR A 156 -5.32 9.40 2.74
N PRO A 157 -6.21 8.82 1.90
CA PRO A 157 -6.90 7.55 2.20
C PRO A 157 -5.97 6.35 2.42
N LEU A 158 -4.77 6.39 1.85
CA LEU A 158 -3.75 5.33 1.96
C LEU A 158 -2.65 5.66 3.00
N SER A 159 -2.80 6.72 3.80
CA SER A 159 -1.85 7.04 4.87
C SER A 159 -1.95 5.99 5.98
N THR A 160 -0.81 5.39 6.34
CA THR A 160 -0.76 4.39 7.42
C THR A 160 -0.59 5.02 8.81
N GLN A 161 -0.30 6.33 8.88
CA GLN A 161 -0.01 7.03 10.14
C GLN A 161 -1.16 6.92 11.16
N GLY A 162 -2.41 7.13 10.73
CA GLY A 162 -3.59 7.04 11.59
C GLY A 162 -3.99 5.61 12.03
N ASN A 163 -3.46 4.58 11.36
CA ASN A 163 -3.71 3.18 11.76
C ASN A 163 -2.80 2.75 12.92
N THR A 164 -1.63 3.38 13.05
CA THR A 164 -0.66 3.15 14.14
C THR A 164 -1.22 3.53 15.51
N GLU A 165 -1.93 4.66 15.59
CA GLU A 165 -2.53 5.16 16.83
C GLU A 165 -3.69 4.26 17.30
N LYS A 166 -4.56 3.84 16.36
CA LYS A 166 -5.63 2.87 16.65
C LYS A 166 -5.09 1.50 17.07
N LEU A 167 -4.01 1.02 16.44
CA LEU A 167 -3.35 -0.22 16.85
C LEU A 167 -2.69 -0.10 18.24
N SER A 168 -2.11 1.05 18.59
CA SER A 168 -1.57 1.27 19.94
C SER A 168 -2.67 1.33 20.99
N ILE A 169 -3.79 2.02 20.74
CA ILE A 169 -4.91 2.09 21.67
C ILE A 169 -5.53 0.70 21.88
N SER A 170 -5.68 -0.10 20.82
CA SER A 170 -6.17 -1.47 20.92
C SER A 170 -5.21 -2.38 21.70
N LYS A 171 -3.90 -2.31 21.42
CA LYS A 171 -2.90 -3.12 22.15
C LYS A 171 -2.83 -2.72 23.63
N MET A 172 -2.88 -1.42 23.94
CA MET A 172 -2.92 -0.93 25.32
C MET A 172 -4.20 -1.36 26.04
N ALA A 173 -5.35 -1.33 25.36
CA ALA A 173 -6.62 -1.83 25.92
C ALA A 173 -6.55 -3.34 26.21
N THR A 174 -6.03 -4.15 25.28
CA THR A 174 -5.85 -5.60 25.49
C THR A 174 -4.89 -5.89 26.64
N GLN A 175 -3.78 -5.15 26.71
CA GLN A 175 -2.76 -5.33 27.75
C GLN A 175 -3.25 -4.85 29.13
N ALA A 176 -4.04 -3.79 29.19
CA ALA A 176 -4.71 -3.35 30.41
C ALA A 176 -5.75 -4.37 30.89
N VAL A 177 -6.55 -4.92 29.98
CA VAL A 177 -7.52 -5.99 30.29
C VAL A 177 -6.81 -7.24 30.80
N GLU A 178 -5.69 -7.61 30.21
CA GLU A 178 -4.92 -8.79 30.61
C GLU A 178 -4.23 -8.60 31.97
N THR A 179 -3.73 -7.39 32.25
CA THR A 179 -3.15 -7.00 33.55
C THR A 179 -4.23 -6.99 34.65
N VAL A 180 -5.40 -6.44 34.36
CA VAL A 180 -6.55 -6.46 35.28
C VAL A 180 -7.01 -7.91 35.52
N LYS A 181 -7.08 -8.75 34.48
CA LYS A 181 -7.47 -10.16 34.62
C LYS A 181 -6.50 -10.99 35.47
N GLN A 182 -5.23 -10.60 35.52
CA GLN A 182 -4.22 -11.21 36.40
C GLN A 182 -4.26 -10.68 37.85
N GLN A 183 -4.80 -9.49 38.08
CA GLN A 183 -4.93 -8.88 39.41
C GLN A 183 -6.27 -9.16 40.10
N ILE A 184 -7.24 -9.75 39.40
CA ILE A 184 -8.53 -10.13 40.01
C ILE A 184 -8.36 -11.45 40.79
N THR A 185 -8.55 -11.39 42.10
CA THR A 185 -8.62 -12.56 42.99
C THR A 185 -9.88 -13.38 42.64
N PRO A 186 -9.88 -14.73 42.71
CA PRO A 186 -11.04 -15.57 42.34
C PRO A 186 -12.37 -15.16 43.00
N GLU A 187 -12.30 -14.57 44.20
CA GLU A 187 -13.42 -14.03 44.98
C GLU A 187 -14.14 -12.86 44.28
N ASP A 188 -13.41 -12.00 43.59
CA ASP A 188 -13.95 -10.81 42.91
C ASP A 188 -14.62 -11.15 41.57
N GLN A 189 -14.23 -12.24 40.91
CA GLN A 189 -14.90 -12.71 39.67
C GLN A 189 -16.30 -13.27 39.96
N GLU A 190 -16.48 -13.87 41.14
CA GLU A 190 -17.76 -14.41 41.59
C GLU A 190 -18.69 -13.29 42.06
N ALA A 191 -18.16 -12.27 42.74
CA ALA A 191 -18.88 -11.03 43.08
C ALA A 191 -19.30 -10.23 41.83
N MET A 192 -18.43 -10.14 40.81
CA MET A 192 -18.79 -9.49 39.54
C MET A 192 -19.92 -10.23 38.82
N LYS A 193 -19.90 -11.58 38.85
CA LYS A 193 -20.96 -12.41 38.27
C LYS A 193 -22.28 -12.29 39.02
N SER A 194 -22.27 -12.20 40.36
CA SER A 194 -23.50 -12.02 41.14
C SER A 194 -24.13 -10.65 40.91
N VAL A 195 -23.33 -9.58 40.89
CA VAL A 195 -23.80 -8.21 40.57
C VAL A 195 -24.36 -8.13 39.15
N LEU A 196 -23.70 -8.76 38.17
CA LEU A 196 -24.19 -8.81 36.79
C LEU A 196 -25.47 -9.64 36.67
N MET A 197 -25.61 -10.74 37.42
CA MET A 197 -26.83 -11.56 37.43
C MET A 197 -28.01 -10.86 38.11
N ASP A 198 -27.78 -10.09 39.18
CA ASP A 198 -28.82 -9.30 39.85
C ASP A 198 -29.28 -8.13 38.96
N ALA A 199 -28.37 -7.41 38.31
CA ALA A 199 -28.70 -6.33 37.38
C ALA A 199 -29.48 -6.84 36.14
N LEU A 200 -29.17 -8.04 35.65
CA LEU A 200 -29.92 -8.69 34.56
C LEU A 200 -31.31 -9.18 35.00
N LYS A 201 -31.50 -9.47 36.29
CA LYS A 201 -32.79 -9.81 36.88
C LYS A 201 -33.69 -8.58 37.08
N GLU A 202 -33.08 -7.44 37.38
CA GLU A 202 -33.78 -6.16 37.63
C GLU A 202 -34.20 -5.45 36.32
N THR A 203 -33.60 -5.82 35.19
CA THR A 203 -33.89 -5.26 33.85
C THR A 203 -34.89 -6.06 33.02
N ASN A 204 -35.46 -7.15 33.57
CA ASN A 204 -36.50 -7.93 32.89
C ASN A 204 -37.82 -7.88 33.69
N PRO A 205 -38.81 -7.06 33.30
CA PRO A 205 -40.13 -7.05 33.94
C PRO A 205 -40.90 -8.36 33.75
#